data_AF-A0A397IWU3-F1
#
_entry.id   AF-A0A397IWU3-F1
#
_cell.length_a   1.000
_cell.length_b   1.000
_cell.length_c   1.000
_cell.angle_alpha   90.00
_cell.angle_beta   90.00
_cell.angle_gamma   90.00
#
_symmetry.space_group_name_H-M   'P 1'
#
loop_
_entity.id
_entity.type
_entity.pdbx_description
1 polymer ?
#
loop_
_entity_poly.entity_id
_entity_poly.type
_entity_poly.pdbx_seq_one_letter_code
_entity_poly.pdbx_strand_id
1 'polypeptide(L)'
;MYTKERSIKKVETWSNGNAKIDKIIQESQIQWIPYDDIYATKYIIDSEYYTFHLARLRNYMIDEREYRGVVALKELKDNRNDILEFIKEIKNNSSYSYCFAKFFGISKNPFTKNYIIVMESCRNTSHNCLSDIFRNVKWHSKIYSLQEIIRGLNALHRNNLIHCDLHSRNILIIDREKFELTVNIDPDLCKLANDLILNPDNKNNNVYGSIPYLPPEVLRGNAFTKKGDIYSFGGIMYEAATGNQPFSDQAHDTYLMIDICNGVRPKVPDMMLNFIPKCYLDTMYQCWDDDPSKRPTTDELSDIIYLWKSSNIYEEFKYVESNKKRMNKSHKKKLLRSFYNFHPQSCYISRNIYTLYELKNSLEDIKSGKCADPNLYTCGMESSK
;
A
#
# COMPACT_ATOMS: atom_id res chain seq x y z
N MET A 1 27.43 -34.73 4.95
CA MET A 1 26.17 -34.98 5.69
C MET A 1 26.08 -33.96 6.81
N TYR A 2 25.40 -32.84 6.56
CA TYR A 2 25.01 -31.89 7.60
C TYR A 2 23.56 -32.20 7.94
N THR A 3 23.32 -32.73 9.14
CA THR A 3 21.99 -33.19 9.57
C THR A 3 21.09 -32.02 9.96
N LYS A 4 19.79 -32.20 9.72
CA LYS A 4 18.61 -31.36 10.04
C LYS A 4 18.57 -30.74 11.45
N GLU A 5 19.48 -31.13 12.35
CA GLU A 5 19.55 -30.68 13.74
C GLU A 5 20.15 -29.28 13.91
N ARG A 6 20.92 -28.75 12.93
CA ARG A 6 21.57 -27.44 13.09
C ARG A 6 20.71 -26.23 12.73
N SER A 7 19.65 -26.40 11.93
CA SER A 7 18.66 -25.35 11.66
C SER A 7 17.70 -25.15 12.84
N ILE A 8 17.49 -26.18 13.66
CA ILE A 8 16.68 -26.10 14.89
C ILE A 8 17.53 -25.57 16.07
N LYS A 9 18.84 -25.87 16.12
CA LYS A 9 19.73 -25.47 17.23
C LYS A 9 20.09 -23.98 17.35
N LYS A 10 19.68 -23.09 16.43
CA LYS A 10 19.96 -21.64 16.57
C LYS A 10 18.85 -20.87 17.31
N VAL A 11 17.72 -21.51 17.63
CA VAL A 11 16.59 -20.88 18.34
C VAL A 11 16.74 -20.99 19.87
N GLU A 12 17.43 -22.00 20.39
CA GLU A 12 17.39 -22.35 21.82
C GLU A 12 18.27 -21.50 22.77
N THR A 13 19.17 -20.65 22.27
CA THR A 13 20.09 -19.85 23.15
C THR A 13 20.06 -18.36 22.89
N TRP A 14 19.10 -17.87 22.12
CA TRP A 14 19.03 -16.48 21.72
C TRP A 14 17.94 -15.71 22.49
N SER A 15 18.29 -14.50 22.99
CA SER A 15 17.37 -13.54 23.62
C SER A 15 17.74 -12.11 23.20
N ASN A 16 16.73 -11.28 22.87
CA ASN A 16 16.91 -9.85 22.58
C ASN A 16 16.89 -8.95 23.84
N GLY A 17 16.76 -9.54 25.04
CA GLY A 17 16.60 -8.85 26.31
C GLY A 17 15.16 -8.41 26.64
N ASN A 18 14.16 -8.78 25.84
CA ASN A 18 12.74 -8.57 26.07
C ASN A 18 11.99 -9.90 25.97
N ALA A 19 11.68 -10.46 27.15
CA ALA A 19 11.04 -11.77 27.28
C ALA A 19 9.69 -11.90 26.55
N LYS A 20 8.93 -10.81 26.38
CA LYS A 20 7.65 -10.85 25.62
C LYS A 20 7.91 -11.07 24.13
N ILE A 21 8.88 -10.34 23.56
CA ILE A 21 9.23 -10.44 22.14
C ILE A 21 9.93 -11.77 21.88
N ASP A 22 10.85 -12.20 22.75
CA ASP A 22 11.52 -13.50 22.64
C ASP A 22 10.51 -14.65 22.60
N LYS A 23 9.54 -14.65 23.52
CA LYS A 23 8.45 -15.64 23.55
C LYS A 23 7.64 -15.64 22.24
N ILE A 24 7.28 -14.46 21.73
CA ILE A 24 6.50 -14.35 20.51
C ILE A 24 7.31 -14.80 19.28
N ILE A 25 8.59 -14.46 19.17
CA ILE A 25 9.46 -14.90 18.07
C ILE A 25 9.59 -16.43 18.08
N GLN A 26 9.83 -17.01 19.25
CA GLN A 26 9.90 -18.47 19.44
C GLN A 26 8.59 -19.17 19.07
N GLU A 27 7.45 -18.67 19.55
CA GLU A 27 6.14 -19.23 19.24
C GLU A 27 5.71 -19.06 17.78
N SER A 28 6.24 -18.04 17.09
CA SER A 28 5.86 -17.72 15.71
C SER A 28 6.78 -18.37 14.67
N GLN A 29 7.77 -19.17 15.10
CA GLN A 29 8.81 -19.74 14.24
C GLN A 29 9.54 -18.68 13.39
N ILE A 30 9.57 -17.43 13.85
CA ILE A 30 10.23 -16.33 13.15
C ILE A 30 11.73 -16.46 13.40
N GLN A 31 12.52 -16.32 12.34
CA GLN A 31 13.96 -16.40 12.46
C GLN A 31 14.54 -15.10 13.04
N TRP A 32 15.39 -15.23 14.06
CA TRP A 32 16.28 -14.14 14.44
C TRP A 32 17.51 -14.10 13.53
N ILE A 33 17.80 -12.91 13.00
CA ILE A 33 18.95 -12.65 12.15
C ILE A 33 19.93 -11.79 12.96
N PRO A 34 21.11 -12.33 13.34
CA PRO A 34 22.15 -11.54 13.98
C PRO A 34 22.48 -10.31 13.16
N TYR A 35 22.60 -9.15 13.81
CA TYR A 35 22.92 -7.90 13.11
C TYR A 35 24.25 -7.97 12.35
N ASP A 36 25.23 -8.70 12.89
CA ASP A 36 26.54 -8.91 12.26
C ASP A 36 26.47 -9.76 10.98
N ASP A 37 25.37 -10.48 10.75
CA ASP A 37 25.12 -11.21 9.51
C ASP A 37 24.56 -10.28 8.41
N ILE A 38 24.33 -8.99 8.68
CA ILE A 38 23.79 -8.01 7.72
C ILE A 38 24.93 -7.12 7.21
N TYR A 39 25.15 -7.04 5.90
CA TYR A 39 26.23 -6.21 5.32
C TYR A 39 25.88 -5.58 3.96
N ALA A 40 26.61 -4.51 3.62
CA ALA A 40 26.52 -3.72 2.39
C ALA A 40 25.19 -2.97 2.19
N THR A 41 25.14 -1.71 2.66
CA THR A 41 23.99 -0.81 2.52
C THR A 41 24.13 0.10 1.29
N LYS A 42 23.18 0.09 0.35
CA LYS A 42 23.29 0.91 -0.88
C LYS A 42 22.20 1.98 -1.04
N TYR A 43 21.21 2.03 -0.16
CA TYR A 43 20.09 2.95 -0.32
C TYR A 43 19.40 3.18 1.01
N ILE A 44 19.09 4.44 1.34
CA ILE A 44 18.45 4.85 2.59
C ILE A 44 17.24 5.69 2.24
N ILE A 45 16.05 5.24 2.65
CA ILE A 45 14.89 6.13 2.79
C ILE A 45 14.74 6.40 4.28
N ASP A 46 14.69 7.67 4.64
CA ASP A 46 14.45 8.10 6.00
C ASP A 46 13.03 8.69 6.10
N SER A 47 12.18 8.10 6.94
CA SER A 47 10.84 8.59 7.23
C SER A 47 10.71 8.91 8.72
N GLU A 48 9.63 9.57 9.14
CA GLU A 48 9.38 9.85 10.56
C GLU A 48 9.32 8.58 11.42
N TYR A 49 8.82 7.47 10.87
CA TYR A 49 8.51 6.25 11.62
C TYR A 49 9.56 5.14 11.47
N TYR A 50 10.27 5.10 10.35
CA TYR A 50 11.25 4.05 10.06
C TYR A 50 12.35 4.53 9.13
N THR A 51 13.48 3.82 9.16
CA THR A 51 14.51 3.90 8.12
C THR A 51 14.52 2.63 7.29
N PHE A 52 14.59 2.76 5.97
CA PHE A 52 14.61 1.63 5.05
C PHE A 52 15.96 1.52 4.36
N HIS A 53 16.59 0.36 4.44
CA HIS A 53 17.91 0.10 3.87
C HIS A 53 17.93 -1.17 3.03
N LEU A 54 18.61 -1.14 1.88
CA LEU A 54 18.92 -2.38 1.15
C LEU A 54 20.21 -2.98 1.68
N ALA A 55 20.21 -4.27 1.99
CA ALA A 55 21.38 -4.99 2.48
C ALA A 55 21.52 -6.38 1.85
N ARG A 56 22.59 -7.09 2.21
CA ARG A 56 22.74 -8.53 1.97
C ARG A 56 22.88 -9.26 3.29
N LEU A 57 22.41 -10.50 3.31
CA LEU A 57 22.59 -11.40 4.44
C LEU A 57 23.80 -12.29 4.18
N ARG A 58 24.62 -12.49 5.22
CA ARG A 58 25.72 -13.44 5.25
C ARG A 58 25.24 -14.73 5.89
N ASN A 59 25.66 -15.88 5.35
CA ASN A 59 25.38 -17.20 5.92
C ASN A 59 23.88 -17.50 6.13
N TYR A 60 22.97 -16.78 5.46
CA TYR A 60 21.54 -17.02 5.56
C TYR A 60 21.16 -18.12 4.56
N MET A 61 20.50 -19.17 5.04
CA MET A 61 20.20 -20.37 4.26
C MET A 61 18.69 -20.51 4.05
N ILE A 62 18.28 -20.80 2.82
CA ILE A 62 16.90 -21.13 2.43
C ILE A 62 16.95 -22.46 1.70
N ASP A 63 16.22 -23.47 2.17
CA ASP A 63 16.17 -24.82 1.57
C ASP A 63 17.56 -25.39 1.25
N GLU A 64 18.47 -25.31 2.23
CA GLU A 64 19.86 -25.78 2.15
C GLU A 64 20.75 -25.03 1.14
N ARG A 65 20.29 -23.89 0.61
CA ARG A 65 21.09 -23.01 -0.26
C ARG A 65 21.34 -21.66 0.39
N GLU A 66 22.55 -21.15 0.22
CA GLU A 66 22.91 -19.80 0.68
C GLU A 66 22.11 -18.76 -0.11
N TYR A 67 21.32 -17.95 0.58
CA TYR A 67 20.62 -16.83 -0.02
C TYR A 67 21.60 -15.68 -0.22
N ARG A 68 21.88 -15.36 -1.49
CA ARG A 68 22.76 -14.25 -1.87
C ARG A 68 22.00 -13.04 -2.43
N GLY A 69 20.67 -13.06 -2.31
CA GLY A 69 19.83 -11.97 -2.77
C GLY A 69 19.99 -10.72 -1.91
N VAL A 70 19.59 -9.58 -2.49
CA VAL A 70 19.45 -8.33 -1.72
C VAL A 70 18.18 -8.45 -0.86
N VAL A 71 18.25 -7.94 0.37
CA VAL A 71 17.13 -7.84 1.30
C VAL A 71 16.84 -6.38 1.59
N ALA A 72 15.61 -6.12 2.01
CA ALA A 72 15.18 -4.86 2.58
C ALA A 72 15.20 -4.95 4.11
N LEU A 73 15.71 -3.90 4.73
CA LEU A 73 15.77 -3.70 6.17
C LEU A 73 14.89 -2.52 6.53
N LYS A 74 13.79 -2.75 7.26
CA LYS A 74 12.97 -1.68 7.82
C LYS A 74 13.28 -1.56 9.31
N GLU A 75 14.09 -0.57 9.67
CA GLU A 75 14.42 -0.25 11.07
C GLU A 75 13.37 0.71 11.63
N LEU A 76 12.61 0.26 12.63
CA LEU A 76 11.53 1.01 13.26
C LEU A 76 12.10 1.99 14.29
N LYS A 77 11.76 3.28 14.17
CA LYS A 77 12.33 4.33 15.04
C LYS A 77 11.68 4.39 16.43
N ASP A 78 10.48 3.85 16.60
CA ASP A 78 9.79 3.77 17.90
C ASP A 78 9.76 2.35 18.48
N ASN A 79 9.92 2.27 19.80
CA ASN A 79 10.33 1.09 20.54
C ASN A 79 9.16 0.41 21.26
N ARG A 80 8.65 -0.67 20.64
CA ARG A 80 8.16 -1.96 21.21
C ARG A 80 6.73 -2.35 20.86
N ASN A 81 5.79 -1.42 20.71
CA ASN A 81 4.40 -1.78 20.40
C ASN A 81 4.25 -2.18 18.93
N ASP A 82 4.86 -1.43 18.02
CA ASP A 82 4.78 -1.64 16.58
C ASP A 82 5.33 -3.00 16.15
N ILE A 83 6.45 -3.44 16.72
CA ILE A 83 7.01 -4.77 16.40
C ILE A 83 6.14 -5.91 16.96
N LEU A 84 5.47 -5.70 18.10
CA LEU A 84 4.60 -6.72 18.70
C LEU A 84 3.30 -6.86 17.91
N GLU A 85 2.72 -5.77 17.45
CA GLU A 85 1.57 -5.75 16.54
C GLU A 85 1.95 -6.40 15.20
N PHE A 86 3.06 -5.97 14.60
CA PHE A 86 3.58 -6.54 13.36
C PHE A 86 3.84 -8.05 13.44
N ILE A 87 4.47 -8.55 14.52
CA ILE A 87 4.72 -10.00 14.65
C ILE A 87 3.40 -10.78 14.83
N LYS A 88 2.46 -10.26 15.63
CA LYS A 88 1.14 -10.89 15.77
C LYS A 88 0.43 -10.99 14.41
N GLU A 89 0.56 -9.95 13.59
CA GLU A 89 0.00 -9.91 12.24
C GLU A 89 0.66 -10.94 11.32
N ILE A 90 2.00 -11.03 11.29
CA ILE A 90 2.71 -12.06 10.51
C ILE A 90 2.34 -13.47 10.94
N LYS A 91 2.26 -13.73 12.26
CA LYS A 91 1.95 -15.07 12.81
C LYS A 91 0.59 -15.57 12.29
N ASN A 92 -0.42 -14.71 12.30
CA ASN A 92 -1.76 -15.04 11.82
C ASN A 92 -1.82 -15.20 10.29
N ASN A 93 -0.86 -14.65 9.55
CA ASN A 93 -0.83 -14.64 8.08
C ASN A 93 0.12 -15.69 7.45
N SER A 94 0.75 -16.56 8.24
CA SER A 94 1.74 -17.56 7.77
C SER A 94 1.23 -18.54 6.70
N SER A 95 -0.09 -18.62 6.48
CA SER A 95 -0.71 -19.40 5.38
C SER A 95 -0.68 -18.71 4.01
N TYR A 96 -0.26 -17.44 3.90
CA TYR A 96 -0.40 -16.62 2.68
C TYR A 96 0.92 -16.02 2.16
N SER A 97 2.03 -16.74 2.34
CA SER A 97 3.40 -16.31 2.04
C SER A 97 3.67 -15.84 0.59
N TYR A 98 2.71 -15.99 -0.32
CA TYR A 98 2.85 -15.59 -1.73
C TYR A 98 2.36 -14.16 -2.01
N CYS A 99 1.55 -13.56 -1.15
CA CYS A 99 0.92 -12.25 -1.38
C CYS A 99 1.59 -11.08 -0.63
N PHE A 100 2.55 -11.39 0.24
CA PHE A 100 3.35 -10.42 1.00
C PHE A 100 4.81 -10.59 0.65
N ALA A 101 5.60 -9.50 0.71
CA ALA A 101 7.05 -9.60 0.53
C ALA A 101 7.59 -10.67 1.47
N LYS A 102 8.45 -11.57 0.96
CA LYS A 102 8.93 -12.68 1.79
C LYS A 102 9.64 -12.14 3.02
N PHE A 103 9.11 -12.46 4.19
CA PHE A 103 9.69 -12.09 5.47
C PHE A 103 10.77 -13.11 5.85
N PHE A 104 12.00 -12.65 6.02
CA PHE A 104 13.14 -13.50 6.39
C PHE A 104 13.34 -13.59 7.89
N GLY A 105 12.96 -12.55 8.64
CA GLY A 105 13.13 -12.54 10.08
C GLY A 105 13.28 -11.16 10.68
N ILE A 106 13.73 -11.12 11.93
CA ILE A 106 13.92 -9.89 12.71
C ILE A 106 15.38 -9.79 13.12
N SER A 107 15.89 -8.56 13.11
CA SER A 107 17.15 -8.20 13.73
C SER A 107 16.95 -7.01 14.68
N LYS A 108 18.03 -6.57 15.33
CA LYS A 108 18.02 -5.39 16.19
C LYS A 108 19.32 -4.65 16.03
N ASN A 109 19.22 -3.36 15.77
CA ASN A 109 20.37 -2.49 15.62
C ASN A 109 21.06 -2.36 17.00
N PRO A 110 22.33 -2.75 17.16
CA PRO A 110 23.01 -2.71 18.44
C PRO A 110 23.29 -1.29 18.92
N PHE A 111 23.28 -0.30 18.03
CA PHE A 111 23.55 1.11 18.33
C PHE A 111 22.28 1.85 18.73
N THR A 112 21.26 1.86 17.85
CA THR A 112 19.99 2.57 18.09
C THR A 112 19.05 1.80 19.01
N LYS A 113 19.28 0.49 19.19
CA LYS A 113 18.40 -0.47 19.89
C LYS A 113 17.06 -0.74 19.22
N ASN A 114 16.85 -0.16 18.03
CA ASN A 114 15.65 -0.34 17.22
C ASN A 114 15.54 -1.74 16.65
N TYR A 115 14.31 -2.23 16.52
CA TYR A 115 14.04 -3.49 15.81
C TYR A 115 14.10 -3.28 14.30
N ILE A 116 14.60 -4.29 13.60
CA ILE A 116 14.74 -4.31 12.15
C ILE A 116 13.93 -5.48 11.62
N ILE A 117 12.99 -5.19 10.72
CA ILE A 117 12.27 -6.18 9.92
C ILE A 117 13.12 -6.48 8.68
N VAL A 118 13.45 -7.75 8.46
CA VAL A 118 14.24 -8.21 7.32
C VAL A 118 13.31 -8.92 6.33
N MET A 119 13.18 -8.37 5.13
CA MET A 119 12.24 -8.86 4.12
C MET A 119 12.83 -8.83 2.71
N GLU A 120 12.11 -9.43 1.76
CA GLU A 120 12.45 -9.43 0.34
C GLU A 120 12.63 -8.02 -0.19
N SER A 121 13.77 -7.77 -0.84
CA SER A 121 14.03 -6.50 -1.50
C SER A 121 13.07 -6.33 -2.66
N CYS A 122 12.06 -5.49 -2.50
CA CYS A 122 11.20 -5.05 -3.58
C CYS A 122 11.85 -3.87 -4.31
N ARG A 123 11.66 -3.73 -5.62
CA ARG A 123 12.16 -2.55 -6.35
C ARG A 123 11.31 -1.35 -5.92
N ASN A 124 11.94 -0.46 -5.15
CA ASN A 124 11.44 0.83 -4.65
C ASN A 124 10.14 1.36 -5.27
N THR A 125 9.09 1.46 -4.45
CA THR A 125 7.92 2.33 -4.64
C THR A 125 8.15 3.76 -4.17
N SER A 126 9.27 4.04 -3.49
CA SER A 126 9.55 5.33 -2.86
C SER A 126 9.60 6.51 -3.84
N HIS A 127 9.97 6.26 -5.10
CA HIS A 127 10.05 7.28 -6.15
C HIS A 127 9.28 6.95 -7.43
N ASN A 128 8.96 5.68 -7.70
CA ASN A 128 8.16 5.29 -8.87
C ASN A 128 6.74 4.95 -8.42
N CYS A 129 5.77 5.74 -8.88
CA CYS A 129 4.36 5.44 -8.65
C CYS A 129 3.92 4.27 -9.54
N LEU A 130 3.02 3.39 -9.07
CA LEU A 130 2.39 2.37 -9.94
C LEU A 130 1.82 2.98 -11.23
N SER A 131 1.38 4.24 -11.17
CA SER A 131 0.91 5.00 -12.32
C SER A 131 1.93 5.01 -13.47
N ASP A 132 3.24 5.13 -13.20
CA ASP A 132 4.28 5.14 -14.23
C ASP A 132 4.44 3.78 -14.93
N ILE A 133 4.24 2.71 -14.18
CA ILE A 133 4.25 1.35 -14.73
C ILE A 133 2.98 1.12 -15.54
N PHE A 134 1.82 1.48 -15.00
CA PHE A 134 0.53 1.31 -15.66
C PHE A 134 0.38 2.12 -16.95
N ARG A 135 1.13 3.22 -17.12
CA ARG A 135 1.24 3.94 -18.40
C ARG A 135 1.78 3.06 -19.52
N ASN A 136 2.70 2.15 -19.20
CA ASN A 136 3.54 1.44 -20.16
C ASN A 136 3.18 -0.05 -20.35
N VAL A 137 2.41 -0.64 -19.43
CA VAL A 137 2.00 -2.06 -19.53
C VAL A 137 0.63 -2.23 -20.19
N LYS A 138 0.42 -3.43 -20.77
CA LYS A 138 -0.82 -3.85 -21.44
C LYS A 138 -1.93 -4.16 -20.45
N TRP A 139 -3.18 -4.17 -20.92
CA TRP A 139 -4.35 -4.49 -20.08
C TRP A 139 -4.24 -5.84 -19.37
N HIS A 140 -3.73 -6.87 -20.06
CA HIS A 140 -3.48 -8.18 -19.46
C HIS A 140 -2.61 -8.10 -18.19
N SER A 141 -1.48 -7.37 -18.27
CA SER A 141 -0.57 -7.17 -17.14
C SER A 141 -1.22 -6.34 -16.03
N LYS A 142 -2.03 -5.33 -16.38
CA LYS A 142 -2.78 -4.54 -15.38
C LYS A 142 -3.75 -5.42 -14.59
N ILE A 143 -4.55 -6.22 -15.30
CA ILE A 143 -5.51 -7.14 -14.68
C ILE A 143 -4.79 -8.16 -13.79
N TYR A 144 -3.66 -8.68 -14.25
CA TYR A 144 -2.83 -9.57 -13.44
C TYR A 144 -2.40 -8.91 -12.13
N SER A 145 -1.82 -7.70 -12.18
CA SER A 145 -1.39 -6.98 -10.97
C SER A 145 -2.55 -6.65 -10.03
N LEU A 146 -3.69 -6.23 -10.57
CA LEU A 146 -4.90 -6.01 -9.77
C LEU A 146 -5.37 -7.30 -9.08
N GLN A 147 -5.28 -8.45 -9.76
CA GLN A 147 -5.61 -9.74 -9.17
C GLN A 147 -4.68 -10.09 -8.01
N GLU A 148 -3.37 -9.82 -8.12
CA GLU A 148 -2.43 -10.05 -7.03
C GLU A 148 -2.73 -9.17 -5.81
N ILE A 149 -3.07 -7.89 -6.02
CA ILE A 149 -3.50 -6.97 -4.95
C ILE A 149 -4.77 -7.52 -4.27
N ILE A 150 -5.77 -7.93 -5.04
CA ILE A 150 -7.01 -8.51 -4.48
C ILE A 150 -6.72 -9.80 -3.71
N ARG A 151 -5.81 -10.66 -4.18
CA ARG A 151 -5.41 -11.86 -3.43
C ARG A 151 -4.78 -11.50 -2.09
N GLY A 152 -3.91 -10.49 -2.05
CA GLY A 152 -3.33 -9.97 -0.81
C GLY A 152 -4.39 -9.40 0.14
N LEU A 153 -5.30 -8.57 -0.36
CA LEU A 153 -6.42 -8.04 0.45
C LEU A 153 -7.33 -9.16 0.95
N ASN A 154 -7.63 -10.17 0.11
CA ASN A 154 -8.48 -11.28 0.50
C ASN A 154 -7.86 -12.08 1.66
N ALA A 155 -6.54 -12.29 1.62
CA ALA A 155 -5.82 -12.92 2.70
C ALA A 155 -5.95 -12.12 4.00
N LEU A 156 -5.77 -10.79 3.97
CA LEU A 156 -5.99 -9.94 5.15
C LEU A 156 -7.42 -10.02 5.66
N HIS A 157 -8.40 -9.82 4.77
CA HIS A 157 -9.82 -9.72 5.11
C HIS A 157 -10.37 -11.01 5.70
N ARG A 158 -9.95 -12.18 5.20
CA ARG A 158 -10.31 -13.50 5.76
C ARG A 158 -9.76 -13.73 7.17
N ASN A 159 -8.62 -13.12 7.50
CA ASN A 159 -8.02 -13.15 8.84
C ASN A 159 -8.47 -11.98 9.73
N ASN A 160 -9.54 -11.28 9.34
CA ASN A 160 -10.08 -10.13 10.06
C ASN A 160 -9.09 -8.96 10.22
N LEU A 161 -8.14 -8.85 9.30
CA LEU A 161 -7.22 -7.72 9.18
C LEU A 161 -7.72 -6.75 8.11
N ILE A 162 -7.42 -5.47 8.32
CA ILE A 162 -7.73 -4.35 7.42
C ILE A 162 -6.42 -3.60 7.18
N HIS A 163 -6.12 -3.29 5.92
CA HIS A 163 -4.87 -2.63 5.56
C HIS A 163 -4.79 -1.17 6.03
N CYS A 164 -5.91 -0.44 5.95
CA CYS A 164 -6.07 0.96 6.42
C CYS A 164 -5.30 2.04 5.65
N ASP A 165 -4.20 1.71 4.96
CA ASP A 165 -3.41 2.68 4.18
C ASP A 165 -3.07 2.17 2.78
N LEU A 166 -4.05 1.57 2.08
CA LEU A 166 -3.79 0.97 0.77
C LEU A 166 -3.67 2.07 -0.29
N HIS A 167 -2.51 2.19 -0.94
CA HIS A 167 -2.33 3.05 -2.10
C HIS A 167 -1.10 2.61 -2.90
N SER A 168 -0.88 3.23 -4.05
CA SER A 168 0.17 2.79 -4.98
C SER A 168 1.60 2.83 -4.45
N ARG A 169 1.89 3.62 -3.41
CA ARG A 169 3.24 3.64 -2.79
C ARG A 169 3.43 2.52 -1.76
N ASN A 170 2.33 1.93 -1.28
CA ASN A 170 2.32 0.77 -0.37
C ASN A 170 2.08 -0.56 -1.14
N ILE A 171 2.21 -0.54 -2.48
CA ILE A 171 2.16 -1.74 -3.31
C ILE A 171 3.56 -2.05 -3.83
N LEU A 172 4.18 -3.05 -3.22
CA LEU A 172 5.54 -3.49 -3.50
C LEU A 172 5.62 -4.25 -4.82
N ILE A 173 6.49 -3.80 -5.73
CA ILE A 173 6.72 -4.46 -7.01
C ILE A 173 7.84 -5.50 -6.89
N ILE A 174 7.49 -6.75 -7.21
CA ILE A 174 8.42 -7.88 -7.24
C ILE A 174 8.70 -8.23 -8.70
N ASP A 175 9.88 -7.86 -9.17
CA ASP A 175 10.36 -8.21 -10.52
C ASP A 175 10.85 -9.66 -10.51
N ARG A 176 9.94 -10.61 -10.83
CA ARG A 176 10.32 -11.97 -11.18
C ARG A 176 10.61 -12.00 -12.67
N GLU A 177 11.77 -12.53 -13.06
CA GLU A 177 12.29 -12.42 -14.42
C GLU A 177 11.22 -12.69 -15.50
N LYS A 178 10.98 -11.64 -16.29
CA LYS A 178 10.29 -11.62 -17.58
C LYS A 178 8.79 -11.98 -17.57
N PHE A 179 8.00 -10.92 -17.75
CA PHE A 179 6.67 -10.83 -18.38
C PHE A 179 5.45 -10.57 -17.49
N GLU A 180 5.54 -10.66 -16.16
CA GLU A 180 4.40 -10.41 -15.28
C GLU A 180 4.78 -9.54 -14.06
N LEU A 181 4.10 -8.40 -13.92
CA LEU A 181 4.27 -7.49 -12.78
C LEU A 181 3.61 -8.11 -11.55
N THR A 182 4.39 -8.78 -10.71
CA THR A 182 3.94 -9.27 -9.41
C THR A 182 3.97 -8.11 -8.42
N VAL A 183 2.88 -7.96 -7.68
CA VAL A 183 2.72 -6.89 -6.69
C VAL A 183 2.24 -7.46 -5.37
N ASN A 184 2.85 -7.00 -4.29
CA ASN A 184 2.48 -7.38 -2.93
C ASN A 184 2.03 -6.14 -2.17
N ILE A 185 1.21 -6.35 -1.16
CA ILE A 185 0.76 -5.28 -0.27
C ILE A 185 1.71 -5.20 0.91
N ASP A 186 2.08 -3.99 1.30
CA ASP A 186 2.89 -3.74 2.48
C ASP A 186 2.04 -3.88 3.76
N PRO A 187 2.22 -4.92 4.60
CA PRO A 187 1.36 -5.13 5.75
C PRO A 187 1.60 -4.14 6.91
N ASP A 188 2.58 -3.24 6.80
CA ASP A 188 3.14 -2.46 7.92
C ASP A 188 2.15 -1.58 8.70
N LEU A 189 0.95 -1.33 8.19
CA LEU A 189 -0.10 -0.54 8.84
C LEU A 189 -1.43 -1.29 8.98
N CYS A 190 -1.40 -2.61 8.80
CA CYS A 190 -2.57 -3.44 9.00
C CYS A 190 -3.07 -3.33 10.44
N LYS A 191 -4.38 -3.43 10.63
CA LYS A 191 -5.01 -3.44 11.95
C LYS A 191 -6.04 -4.53 12.04
N LEU A 192 -6.20 -5.13 13.21
CA LEU A 192 -7.33 -6.01 13.49
C LEU A 192 -8.63 -5.21 13.43
N ALA A 193 -9.62 -5.72 12.70
CA ALA A 193 -10.90 -5.02 12.56
C ALA A 193 -11.58 -4.75 13.90
N ASN A 194 -11.39 -5.66 14.87
CA ASN A 194 -11.97 -5.50 16.21
C ASN A 194 -11.33 -4.35 16.98
N ASP A 195 -10.03 -4.10 16.81
CA ASP A 195 -9.31 -3.02 17.52
C ASP A 195 -9.75 -1.63 17.05
N LEU A 196 -10.23 -1.53 15.81
CA LEU A 196 -10.80 -0.30 15.24
C LEU A 196 -12.21 0.00 15.75
N ILE A 197 -12.94 -1.02 16.22
CA ILE A 197 -14.35 -0.93 16.62
C ILE A 197 -14.50 -0.74 18.15
N LEU A 198 -13.40 -0.76 18.92
CA LEU A 198 -13.43 -0.78 20.40
C LEU A 198 -14.16 0.39 21.08
N ASN A 199 -14.54 1.44 20.35
CA ASN A 199 -15.52 2.42 20.83
C ASN A 199 -16.45 2.88 19.68
N PRO A 200 -17.64 2.26 19.49
CA PRO A 200 -18.57 2.62 18.42
C PRO A 200 -19.11 4.07 18.51
N ASP A 201 -19.02 4.69 19.69
CA ASP A 201 -19.40 6.09 19.92
C ASP A 201 -18.24 7.10 19.74
N ASN A 202 -16.98 6.64 19.66
CA ASN A 202 -15.82 7.53 19.50
C ASN A 202 -15.43 7.63 18.03
N LYS A 203 -15.91 8.70 17.39
CA LYS A 203 -15.29 9.17 16.15
C LYS A 203 -13.81 9.47 16.40
N ASN A 204 -12.99 9.07 15.44
CA ASN A 204 -11.56 9.33 15.46
C ASN A 204 -11.31 10.79 15.11
N ASN A 205 -10.56 11.50 15.95
CA ASN A 205 -10.17 12.87 15.65
C ASN A 205 -9.19 12.89 14.47
N ASN A 206 -8.27 11.93 14.43
CA ASN A 206 -7.25 11.83 13.40
C ASN A 206 -7.24 10.45 12.74
N VAL A 207 -6.81 10.41 11.48
CA VAL A 207 -6.54 9.19 10.71
C VAL A 207 -5.15 9.27 10.10
N TYR A 208 -4.46 8.13 10.01
CA TYR A 208 -3.22 8.03 9.25
C TYR A 208 -3.52 7.53 7.83
N GLY A 209 -3.02 8.22 6.81
CA GLY A 209 -3.07 7.74 5.44
C GLY A 209 -2.93 8.84 4.40
N SER A 210 -3.38 8.56 3.18
CA SER A 210 -3.30 9.46 2.01
C SER A 210 -4.69 9.89 1.56
N ILE A 211 -5.02 11.19 1.68
CA ILE A 211 -6.37 11.77 1.44
C ILE A 211 -7.08 11.20 0.19
N PRO A 212 -6.43 11.11 -1.00
CA PRO A 212 -7.11 10.62 -2.21
C PRO A 212 -7.60 9.17 -2.16
N TYR A 213 -7.04 8.36 -1.25
CA TYR A 213 -7.37 6.94 -1.10
C TYR A 213 -8.19 6.66 0.16
N LEU A 214 -8.39 7.66 1.03
CA LEU A 214 -9.19 7.52 2.24
C LEU A 214 -10.68 7.52 1.89
N PRO A 215 -11.45 6.55 2.41
CA PRO A 215 -12.88 6.48 2.14
C PRO A 215 -13.65 7.57 2.90
N PRO A 216 -14.80 8.01 2.37
CA PRO A 216 -15.55 9.15 2.92
C PRO A 216 -16.01 8.92 4.37
N GLU A 217 -16.37 7.70 4.76
CA GLU A 217 -16.73 7.40 6.15
C GLU A 217 -15.58 7.62 7.13
N VAL A 218 -14.34 7.33 6.73
CA VAL A 218 -13.15 7.51 7.56
C VAL A 218 -12.75 8.98 7.65
N LEU A 219 -12.85 9.73 6.54
CA LEU A 219 -12.65 11.18 6.54
C LEU A 219 -13.64 11.92 7.45
N ARG A 220 -14.85 11.36 7.65
CA ARG A 220 -15.86 11.86 8.60
C ARG A 220 -15.62 11.44 10.06
N GLY A 221 -14.53 10.71 10.33
CA GLY A 221 -14.13 10.25 11.65
C GLY A 221 -14.63 8.86 12.02
N ASN A 222 -15.29 8.10 11.14
CA ASN A 222 -15.70 6.74 11.48
C ASN A 222 -14.51 5.77 11.42
N ALA A 223 -14.68 4.58 12.01
CA ALA A 223 -13.67 3.53 11.96
C ALA A 223 -13.42 3.04 10.52
N PHE A 224 -12.17 2.67 10.25
CA PHE A 224 -11.80 2.01 9.00
C PHE A 224 -12.41 0.60 8.95
N THR A 225 -12.79 0.15 7.75
CA THR A 225 -13.39 -1.17 7.54
C THR A 225 -12.73 -1.88 6.37
N LYS A 226 -13.00 -3.19 6.21
CA LYS A 226 -12.62 -3.95 5.00
C LYS A 226 -13.13 -3.27 3.73
N LYS A 227 -14.33 -2.68 3.77
CA LYS A 227 -14.91 -1.91 2.65
C LYS A 227 -14.19 -0.58 2.41
N GLY A 228 -13.49 -0.06 3.41
CA GLY A 228 -12.56 1.05 3.25
C GLY A 228 -11.36 0.67 2.36
N ASP A 229 -10.77 -0.51 2.57
CA ASP A 229 -9.67 -0.99 1.70
C ASP A 229 -10.14 -1.14 0.24
N ILE A 230 -11.41 -1.55 0.03
CA ILE A 230 -12.01 -1.65 -1.31
C ILE A 230 -12.15 -0.28 -1.98
N TYR A 231 -12.50 0.77 -1.21
CA TYR A 231 -12.49 2.13 -1.73
C TYR A 231 -11.09 2.55 -2.16
N SER A 232 -10.09 2.28 -1.33
CA SER A 232 -8.70 2.57 -1.65
C SER A 232 -8.23 1.80 -2.90
N PHE A 233 -8.67 0.55 -3.06
CA PHE A 233 -8.45 -0.25 -4.27
C PHE A 233 -9.06 0.38 -5.53
N GLY A 234 -10.22 1.05 -5.42
CA GLY A 234 -10.80 1.86 -6.51
C GLY A 234 -9.84 2.95 -7.00
N GLY A 235 -9.06 3.56 -6.10
CA GLY A 235 -8.01 4.53 -6.45
C GLY A 235 -6.86 3.93 -7.25
N ILE A 236 -6.45 2.72 -6.87
CA ILE A 236 -5.43 1.97 -7.63
C ILE A 236 -5.96 1.55 -9.00
N MET A 237 -7.24 1.17 -9.09
CA MET A 237 -7.88 0.90 -10.37
C MET A 237 -7.92 2.15 -11.27
N TYR A 238 -8.17 3.33 -10.70
CA TYR A 238 -8.10 4.59 -11.44
C TYR A 238 -6.68 4.87 -11.96
N GLU A 239 -5.65 4.65 -11.14
CA GLU A 239 -4.26 4.74 -11.58
C GLU A 239 -3.93 3.76 -12.70
N ALA A 240 -4.43 2.52 -12.59
CA ALA A 240 -4.23 1.51 -13.62
C ALA A 240 -4.91 1.89 -14.93
N ALA A 241 -6.11 2.47 -14.89
CA ALA A 241 -6.81 2.91 -16.10
C ALA A 241 -6.19 4.16 -16.73
N THR A 242 -5.92 5.17 -15.92
CA THR A 242 -5.57 6.52 -16.39
C THR A 242 -4.08 6.76 -16.46
N GLY A 243 -3.28 6.03 -15.69
CA GLY A 243 -1.88 6.36 -15.46
C GLY A 243 -1.71 7.64 -14.64
N ASN A 244 -2.74 8.15 -13.98
CA ASN A 244 -2.68 9.30 -13.08
C ASN A 244 -3.15 8.91 -11.69
N GLN A 245 -2.57 9.52 -10.68
CA GLN A 245 -3.04 9.34 -9.32
C GLN A 245 -4.37 10.08 -9.08
N PRO A 246 -5.24 9.58 -8.19
CA PRO A 246 -6.52 10.21 -7.88
C PRO A 246 -6.33 11.67 -7.44
N PHE A 247 -7.09 12.60 -8.03
CA PHE A 247 -7.09 14.03 -7.67
C PHE A 247 -5.74 14.77 -7.85
N SER A 248 -4.91 14.31 -8.79
CA SER A 248 -3.59 14.90 -9.04
C SER A 248 -3.59 16.38 -9.42
N ASP A 249 -4.72 16.90 -9.89
CA ASP A 249 -4.90 18.25 -10.40
C ASP A 249 -5.36 19.28 -9.34
N GLN A 250 -5.48 18.89 -8.07
CA GLN A 250 -5.86 19.80 -6.98
C GLN A 250 -5.06 19.59 -5.68
N ALA A 251 -5.22 20.52 -4.73
CA ALA A 251 -4.60 20.42 -3.42
C ALA A 251 -5.18 19.24 -2.62
N HIS A 252 -4.36 18.58 -1.81
CA HIS A 252 -4.81 17.51 -0.91
C HIS A 252 -4.94 18.06 0.50
N ASP A 253 -6.08 18.70 0.76
CA ASP A 253 -6.37 19.48 1.94
C ASP A 253 -7.78 19.16 2.48
N THR A 254 -8.28 19.96 3.42
CA THR A 254 -9.61 19.75 4.00
C THR A 254 -10.73 19.97 2.97
N TYR A 255 -10.52 20.80 1.94
CA TYR A 255 -11.52 20.98 0.88
C TYR A 255 -11.68 19.72 0.03
N LEU A 256 -10.57 19.07 -0.34
CA LEU A 256 -10.64 17.77 -1.03
C LEU A 256 -11.37 16.73 -0.19
N MET A 257 -11.15 16.71 1.13
CA MET A 257 -11.86 15.80 2.03
C MET A 257 -13.37 16.04 2.01
N ILE A 258 -13.81 17.31 2.00
CA ILE A 258 -15.23 17.69 1.89
C ILE A 258 -15.79 17.21 0.55
N ASP A 259 -15.08 17.45 -0.55
CA ASP A 259 -15.51 17.05 -1.89
C ASP A 259 -15.68 15.54 -2.00
N ILE A 260 -14.71 14.75 -1.51
CA ILE A 260 -14.81 13.28 -1.45
C ILE A 260 -16.06 12.87 -0.65
N CYS A 261 -16.30 13.50 0.49
CA CYS A 261 -17.47 13.25 1.33
C CYS A 261 -18.80 13.72 0.70
N ASN A 262 -18.75 14.57 -0.34
CA ASN A 262 -19.92 14.99 -1.11
C ASN A 262 -20.10 14.16 -2.39
N GLY A 263 -19.37 13.05 -2.53
CA GLY A 263 -19.48 12.15 -3.68
C GLY A 263 -18.61 12.53 -4.87
N VAL A 264 -17.75 13.54 -4.74
CA VAL A 264 -16.80 13.89 -5.81
C VAL A 264 -15.78 12.76 -5.96
N ARG A 265 -15.51 12.40 -7.21
CA ARG A 265 -14.52 11.37 -7.60
C ARG A 265 -13.62 11.90 -8.72
N PRO A 266 -12.40 11.35 -8.89
CA PRO A 266 -11.53 11.71 -9.99
C PRO A 266 -12.22 11.44 -11.33
N LYS A 267 -12.21 12.45 -12.20
CA LYS A 267 -12.86 12.33 -13.51
C LYS A 267 -11.91 11.65 -14.49
N VAL A 268 -12.33 10.53 -15.06
CA VAL A 268 -11.62 9.94 -16.20
C VAL A 268 -11.76 10.92 -17.39
N PRO A 269 -10.67 11.40 -18.00
CA PRO A 269 -10.77 12.32 -19.12
C PRO A 269 -11.53 11.66 -20.28
N ASP A 270 -12.45 12.39 -20.93
CA ASP A 270 -13.31 11.83 -22.00
C ASP A 270 -12.52 11.12 -23.11
N MET A 271 -11.34 11.66 -23.43
CA MET A 271 -10.44 11.08 -24.42
C MET A 271 -9.86 9.71 -24.04
N MET A 272 -9.91 9.33 -22.76
CA MET A 272 -9.44 8.05 -22.26
C MET A 272 -10.54 6.99 -22.19
N LEU A 273 -11.81 7.37 -22.19
CA LEU A 273 -12.94 6.45 -22.08
C LEU A 273 -12.92 5.39 -23.20
N ASN A 274 -12.51 5.77 -24.41
CA ASN A 274 -12.37 4.86 -25.55
C ASN A 274 -11.21 3.84 -25.43
N PHE A 275 -10.38 3.97 -24.39
CA PHE A 275 -9.22 3.11 -24.13
C PHE A 275 -9.38 2.28 -22.85
N ILE A 276 -10.51 2.41 -22.16
CA ILE A 276 -10.83 1.71 -20.91
C ILE A 276 -12.10 0.89 -21.14
N PRO A 277 -12.09 -0.43 -20.89
CA PRO A 277 -13.27 -1.26 -21.02
C PRO A 277 -14.38 -0.83 -20.08
N LYS A 278 -15.63 -0.96 -20.51
CA LYS A 278 -16.79 -0.58 -19.71
C LYS A 278 -16.87 -1.40 -18.43
N CYS A 279 -16.70 -2.72 -18.53
CA CYS A 279 -16.72 -3.62 -17.37
C CYS A 279 -15.70 -3.21 -16.29
N TYR A 280 -14.54 -2.67 -16.71
CA TYR A 280 -13.52 -2.14 -15.83
C TYR A 280 -13.97 -0.85 -15.14
N LEU A 281 -14.51 0.11 -15.90
CA LEU A 281 -15.03 1.38 -15.36
C LEU A 281 -16.14 1.14 -14.35
N ASP A 282 -17.09 0.28 -14.68
CA ASP A 282 -18.23 -0.05 -13.81
C ASP A 282 -17.73 -0.62 -12.47
N THR A 283 -16.77 -1.54 -12.52
CA THR A 283 -16.17 -2.15 -11.31
C THR A 283 -15.35 -1.13 -10.50
N MET A 284 -14.57 -0.27 -11.18
CA MET A 284 -13.78 0.79 -10.53
C MET A 284 -14.69 1.76 -9.77
N TYR A 285 -15.78 2.22 -10.37
CA TYR A 285 -16.73 3.10 -9.72
C TYR A 285 -17.53 2.40 -8.61
N GLN A 286 -17.83 1.11 -8.76
CA GLN A 286 -18.46 0.32 -7.69
C GLN A 286 -17.56 0.20 -6.45
N CYS A 287 -16.24 0.03 -6.63
CA CYS A 287 -15.29 0.08 -5.52
C CYS A 287 -15.31 1.43 -4.78
N TRP A 288 -15.60 2.51 -5.50
CA TRP A 288 -15.63 3.89 -5.01
C TRP A 288 -17.00 4.41 -4.56
N ASP A 289 -18.00 3.53 -4.40
CA ASP A 289 -19.33 3.92 -3.94
C ASP A 289 -19.25 4.63 -2.58
N ASP A 290 -20.06 5.68 -2.39
CA ASP A 290 -20.16 6.40 -1.12
C ASP A 290 -20.67 5.49 0.00
N ASP A 291 -21.56 4.56 -0.33
CA ASP A 291 -22.09 3.56 0.59
C ASP A 291 -21.16 2.34 0.66
N PRO A 292 -20.48 2.10 1.78
CA PRO A 292 -19.57 0.96 1.92
C PRO A 292 -20.23 -0.39 1.69
N SER A 293 -21.55 -0.50 1.89
CA SER A 293 -22.28 -1.76 1.68
C SER A 293 -22.45 -2.14 0.21
N LYS A 294 -22.41 -1.16 -0.70
CA LYS A 294 -22.51 -1.37 -2.15
C LYS A 294 -21.18 -1.71 -2.82
N ARG A 295 -20.07 -1.41 -2.14
CA ARG A 295 -18.73 -1.80 -2.59
C ARG A 295 -18.63 -3.32 -2.57
N PRO A 296 -17.96 -3.98 -3.53
CA PRO A 296 -17.80 -5.42 -3.53
C PRO A 296 -16.89 -5.89 -2.38
N THR A 297 -16.85 -7.19 -2.14
CA THR A 297 -15.86 -7.87 -1.30
C THR A 297 -14.66 -8.30 -2.14
N THR A 298 -13.57 -8.70 -1.49
CA THR A 298 -12.40 -9.27 -2.17
C THR A 298 -12.72 -10.57 -2.92
N ASP A 299 -13.65 -11.37 -2.41
CA ASP A 299 -14.12 -12.59 -3.07
C ASP A 299 -14.92 -12.24 -4.34
N GLU A 300 -15.90 -11.32 -4.25
CA GLU A 300 -16.65 -10.85 -5.43
C GLU A 300 -15.74 -10.21 -6.48
N LEU A 301 -14.76 -9.40 -6.07
CA LEU A 301 -13.76 -8.83 -6.99
C LEU A 301 -12.90 -9.91 -7.65
N SER A 302 -12.54 -10.97 -6.92
CA SER A 302 -11.78 -12.09 -7.48
C SER A 302 -12.58 -12.77 -8.60
N ASP A 303 -13.88 -12.98 -8.38
CA ASP A 303 -14.78 -13.56 -9.37
C ASP A 303 -14.97 -12.65 -10.58
N ILE A 304 -15.20 -11.34 -10.36
CA ILE A 304 -15.32 -10.34 -11.44
C ILE A 304 -14.06 -10.35 -12.33
N ILE A 305 -12.87 -10.28 -11.72
CA ILE A 305 -11.61 -10.28 -12.47
C ILE A 305 -11.37 -11.62 -13.17
N TYR A 306 -11.76 -12.73 -12.56
CA TYR A 306 -11.69 -14.04 -13.22
C TYR A 306 -12.56 -14.07 -14.48
N LEU A 307 -13.78 -13.51 -14.42
CA LEU A 307 -14.67 -13.39 -15.58
C LEU A 307 -14.09 -12.52 -16.69
N TRP A 308 -13.32 -11.47 -16.38
CA TRP A 308 -12.64 -10.65 -17.40
C TRP A 308 -11.63 -11.44 -18.25
N LYS A 309 -11.13 -12.56 -17.73
CA LYS A 309 -10.22 -13.46 -18.46
C LYS A 309 -10.97 -14.44 -19.37
N SER A 310 -12.31 -14.48 -19.32
CA SER A 310 -13.12 -15.23 -20.28
C SER A 310 -12.98 -14.65 -21.69
N SER A 311 -13.09 -15.49 -22.71
CA SER A 311 -12.86 -15.09 -24.12
C SER A 311 -13.69 -13.88 -24.54
N ASN A 312 -14.97 -13.84 -24.16
CA ASN A 312 -15.88 -12.79 -24.63
C ASN A 312 -15.55 -11.41 -24.04
N ILE A 313 -15.25 -11.34 -22.74
CA ILE A 313 -14.90 -10.07 -22.09
C ILE A 313 -13.47 -9.66 -22.45
N TYR A 314 -12.55 -10.63 -22.54
CA TYR A 314 -11.15 -10.35 -22.87
C TYR A 314 -10.98 -9.71 -24.27
N GLU A 315 -11.88 -9.99 -25.21
CA GLU A 315 -11.90 -9.30 -26.51
C GLU A 315 -12.17 -7.79 -26.39
N GLU A 316 -12.95 -7.34 -25.39
CA GLU A 316 -13.14 -5.91 -25.11
C GLU A 316 -11.80 -5.24 -24.75
N PHE A 317 -11.02 -5.89 -23.88
CA PHE A 317 -9.69 -5.42 -23.48
C PHE A 317 -8.71 -5.35 -24.67
N LYS A 318 -8.72 -6.37 -25.57
CA LYS A 318 -7.90 -6.36 -26.79
C LYS A 318 -8.34 -5.28 -27.78
N TYR A 319 -9.64 -5.05 -27.89
CA TYR A 319 -10.22 -4.04 -28.78
C TYR A 319 -9.78 -2.63 -28.39
N VAL A 320 -9.95 -2.25 -27.12
CA VAL A 320 -9.54 -0.93 -26.63
C VAL A 320 -8.01 -0.73 -26.70
N GLU A 321 -7.23 -1.81 -26.51
CA GLU A 321 -5.77 -1.75 -26.66
C GLU A 321 -5.36 -1.50 -28.12
N SER A 322 -6.08 -2.10 -29.07
CA SER A 322 -5.88 -1.86 -30.50
C SER A 322 -6.24 -0.42 -30.88
N ASN A 323 -7.30 0.15 -30.30
CA ASN A 323 -7.66 1.55 -30.49
C ASN A 323 -6.59 2.50 -29.95
N LYS A 324 -6.02 2.21 -28.77
CA LYS A 324 -4.92 2.99 -28.20
C LYS A 324 -3.69 3.03 -29.12
N LYS A 325 -3.38 1.93 -29.83
CA LYS A 325 -2.28 1.88 -30.81
C LYS A 325 -2.55 2.70 -32.08
N ARG A 326 -3.80 2.79 -32.50
CA ARG A 326 -4.25 3.58 -33.67
C ARG A 326 -4.43 5.07 -33.37
N MET A 327 -4.21 5.49 -32.13
CA MET A 327 -4.36 6.87 -31.69
C MET A 327 -3.43 7.80 -32.49
N ASN A 328 -4.01 8.86 -33.06
CA ASN A 328 -3.24 9.82 -33.85
C ASN A 328 -2.25 10.63 -32.99
N LYS A 329 -1.26 11.25 -33.65
CA LYS A 329 -0.16 11.98 -32.99
C LYS A 329 -0.65 13.14 -32.10
N SER A 330 -1.71 13.84 -32.52
CA SER A 330 -2.29 14.96 -31.75
C SER A 330 -2.92 14.47 -30.43
N HIS A 331 -3.76 13.44 -30.49
CA HIS A 331 -4.36 12.80 -29.33
C HIS A 331 -3.30 12.21 -28.39
N LYS A 332 -2.25 11.57 -28.94
CA LYS A 332 -1.13 11.05 -28.15
C LYS A 332 -0.41 12.17 -27.38
N LYS A 333 -0.19 13.33 -28.01
CA LYS A 333 0.40 14.50 -27.35
C LYS A 333 -0.50 15.07 -26.25
N LYS A 334 -1.82 15.13 -26.49
CA LYS A 334 -2.80 15.55 -25.48
C LYS A 334 -2.82 14.59 -24.28
N LEU A 335 -2.77 13.28 -24.52
CA LEU A 335 -2.72 12.26 -23.48
C LEU A 335 -1.44 12.40 -22.65
N LEU A 336 -0.29 12.54 -23.30
CA LEU A 336 0.98 12.75 -22.61
C LEU A 336 0.95 14.00 -21.72
N ARG A 337 0.37 15.11 -22.19
CA ARG A 337 0.22 16.33 -21.37
C ARG A 337 -0.64 16.11 -20.14
N SER A 338 -1.73 15.33 -20.26
CA SER A 338 -2.60 15.02 -19.13
C SER A 338 -1.91 14.22 -18.01
N PHE A 339 -0.78 13.55 -18.32
CA PHE A 339 0.01 12.81 -17.34
C PHE A 339 0.88 13.69 -16.44
N TYR A 340 1.05 14.96 -16.79
CA TYR A 340 1.91 15.92 -16.07
C TYR A 340 1.12 17.10 -15.48
N ASN A 341 -0.20 16.97 -15.38
CA ASN A 341 -1.04 17.98 -14.74
C ASN A 341 -1.12 17.70 -13.24
N PHE A 342 -0.12 18.19 -12.50
CA PHE A 342 -0.02 18.02 -11.05
C PHE A 342 -0.17 19.36 -10.35
N HIS A 343 -1.01 19.39 -9.32
CA HIS A 343 -1.08 20.51 -8.40
C HIS A 343 0.11 20.46 -7.44
N PRO A 344 0.79 21.58 -7.17
CA PRO A 344 1.99 21.61 -6.30
C PRO A 344 1.71 21.20 -4.85
N GLN A 345 0.44 21.25 -4.42
CA GLN A 345 -0.01 20.85 -3.09
C GLN A 345 -0.72 19.48 -3.10
N SER A 346 -0.63 18.73 -4.20
CA SER A 346 -1.00 17.31 -4.20
C SER A 346 0.06 16.52 -3.42
N CYS A 347 -0.38 15.69 -2.47
CA CYS A 347 0.50 14.89 -1.62
C CYS A 347 -0.04 13.47 -1.46
N TYR A 348 0.77 12.49 -1.85
CA TYR A 348 0.41 11.07 -1.80
C TYR A 348 1.18 10.29 -0.72
N ILE A 349 1.91 11.00 0.12
CA ILE A 349 2.64 10.45 1.25
C ILE A 349 1.65 10.33 2.41
N SER A 350 1.60 9.15 3.03
CA SER A 350 0.77 8.91 4.19
C SER A 350 1.24 9.74 5.38
N ARG A 351 0.27 10.33 6.08
CA ARG A 351 0.51 11.21 7.22
C ARG A 351 -0.70 11.22 8.14
N ASN A 352 -0.53 11.82 9.32
CA ASN A 352 -1.65 12.11 10.19
C ASN A 352 -2.53 13.21 9.58
N ILE A 353 -3.84 12.97 9.54
CA ILE A 353 -4.86 13.82 8.95
C ILE A 353 -5.94 14.04 10.00
N TYR A 354 -6.27 15.30 10.26
CA TYR A 354 -7.40 15.69 11.10
C TYR A 354 -8.70 15.42 10.34
N THR A 355 -9.57 14.59 10.91
CA THR A 355 -10.84 14.24 10.28
C THR A 355 -11.80 15.44 10.28
N LEU A 356 -12.83 15.37 9.44
CA LEU A 356 -13.90 16.38 9.44
C LEU A 356 -14.68 16.41 10.76
N TYR A 357 -14.62 15.34 11.56
CA TYR A 357 -15.19 15.35 12.90
C TYR A 357 -14.42 16.26 13.86
N GLU A 358 -13.09 16.17 13.85
CA GLU A 358 -12.22 17.02 14.66
C GLU A 358 -12.33 18.49 14.23
N LEU A 359 -12.37 18.71 12.91
CA LEU A 359 -12.42 20.06 12.34
C LEU A 359 -13.82 20.70 12.36
N LYS A 360 -14.84 20.05 12.91
CA LYS A 360 -16.25 20.51 12.84
C LYS A 360 -16.45 21.95 13.31
N ASN A 361 -15.72 22.37 14.34
CA ASN A 361 -15.83 23.71 14.93
C ASN A 361 -14.96 24.75 14.21
N SER A 362 -13.90 24.31 13.51
CA SER A 362 -12.94 25.17 12.83
C SER A 362 -13.20 25.26 11.32
N LEU A 363 -14.16 24.50 10.78
CA LEU A 363 -14.38 24.37 9.35
C LEU A 363 -14.73 25.70 8.68
N GLU A 364 -15.54 26.53 9.33
CA GLU A 364 -15.89 27.86 8.81
C GLU A 364 -14.70 28.84 8.86
N ASP A 365 -13.83 28.72 9.87
CA ASP A 365 -12.61 29.53 9.96
C ASP A 365 -11.57 29.09 8.91
N ILE A 366 -11.48 27.78 8.60
CA ILE A 366 -10.67 27.25 7.50
C ILE A 366 -11.20 27.75 6.15
N LYS A 367 -12.53 27.61 5.91
CA LYS A 367 -13.19 28.08 4.69
C LYS A 367 -13.05 29.58 4.45
N SER A 368 -13.09 30.37 5.52
CA SER A 368 -12.93 31.83 5.45
C SER A 368 -11.47 32.30 5.45
N GLY A 369 -10.50 31.39 5.54
CA GLY A 369 -9.07 31.71 5.57
C GLY A 369 -8.59 32.37 6.86
N LYS A 370 -9.40 32.36 7.93
CA LYS A 370 -9.04 32.88 9.26
C LYS A 370 -8.05 31.97 9.99
N CYS A 371 -8.03 30.68 9.65
CA CYS A 371 -7.07 29.71 10.14
C CYS A 371 -6.42 28.96 8.98
N ALA A 372 -5.15 28.57 9.14
CA ALA A 372 -4.48 27.71 8.18
C ALA A 372 -5.14 26.33 8.17
N ASP A 373 -5.18 25.69 7.01
CA ASP A 373 -5.69 24.32 6.90
C ASP A 373 -4.67 23.35 7.51
N PRO A 374 -5.01 22.65 8.61
CA PRO A 374 -4.09 21.74 9.28
C PRO A 374 -3.81 20.47 8.46
N ASN A 375 -4.67 20.18 7.48
CA ASN A 375 -4.49 19.07 6.56
C ASN A 375 -3.77 19.47 5.29
N LEU A 376 -3.40 20.72 5.06
CA LEU A 376 -2.61 21.07 3.88
C LEU A 376 -1.15 20.67 4.08
N TYR A 377 -0.60 19.82 3.21
CA TYR A 377 0.80 19.41 3.32
C TYR A 377 1.73 20.56 2.93
N THR A 378 2.42 21.14 3.89
CA THR A 378 3.49 22.11 3.66
C THR A 378 4.82 21.37 3.67
N CYS A 379 5.38 21.08 2.49
CA CYS A 379 6.78 20.68 2.42
C CYS A 379 7.62 21.86 2.93
N GLY A 380 8.40 21.67 3.99
CA GLY A 380 9.12 22.74 4.65
C GLY A 380 9.90 23.62 3.66
N MET A 381 9.53 24.90 3.57
CA MET A 381 10.38 25.95 2.98
C MET A 381 11.52 26.33 3.94
N GLU A 382 12.14 25.33 4.59
CA GLU A 382 13.27 25.52 5.51
C GLU A 382 14.47 24.69 5.04
N SER A 383 14.94 24.94 3.82
CA SER A 383 16.31 24.59 3.44
C SER A 383 16.76 25.42 2.23
N SER A 384 16.85 26.73 2.41
CA SER A 384 17.70 27.60 1.60
C SER A 384 17.88 28.96 2.30
N LYS A 385 18.79 28.98 3.27
CA LYS A 385 19.60 30.16 3.59
C LYS A 385 21.04 29.72 3.74
#